data_AF-A0AAW0HID4-F1
#
_entry.id   AF-A0AAW0HID4-F1
#
_cell.length_a   1.000
_cell.length_b   1.000
_cell.length_c   1.000
_cell.angle_alpha   90.00
_cell.angle_beta   90.00
_cell.angle_gamma   90.00
#
_symmetry.space_group_name_H-M   'P 1'
#
loop_
_entity.id
_entity.type
_entity.pdbx_description
1 polymer ?
#
loop_
_entity_poly.entity_id
_entity_poly.type
_entity_poly.pdbx_seq_one_letter_code
_entity_poly.pdbx_strand_id
1 'polypeptide(L)'
;QPCFLKDWEMHVHFRVHGSGKKNLHGDGIALWYTRDRLVPGPVFGSRDNFHGLAIFLDTYPNDETTERVFPYISVMVNNGSLSYDHSKDGRWTELAGCTADFRNRDHDTFLAVRYSRGRLTVMTDLEDKNEWKNCIDITGVRLPTGYYFGASAGTGDLSDNHDIISIKLFQLMVERTPEEESIDWTKIEPGVSFLKSPKDNVDDPTGNFRSGPLTGWRVFLLLLCALLGIIVCAVVGAVVFQKRQERNKRFY
;
A
#
# COMPACT_ATOMS: atom_id res chain seq x y z
N GLN A 1 -17.96 12.35 -20.73
CA GLN A 1 -19.13 12.75 -19.91
C GLN A 1 -18.84 12.36 -18.46
N PRO A 2 -19.41 13.03 -17.45
CA PRO A 2 -19.32 12.58 -16.07
C PRO A 2 -20.11 11.27 -15.90
N CYS A 3 -19.64 10.39 -15.02
CA CYS A 3 -20.26 9.10 -14.75
C CYS A 3 -21.18 9.20 -13.53
N PHE A 4 -22.44 8.79 -13.67
CA PHE A 4 -23.41 8.76 -12.56
C PHE A 4 -23.70 7.35 -12.05
N LEU A 5 -22.94 6.34 -12.50
CA LEU A 5 -23.05 4.99 -12.00
C LEU A 5 -22.54 4.92 -10.56
N LYS A 6 -23.35 4.38 -9.64
CA LYS A 6 -22.97 4.17 -8.24
C LYS A 6 -22.11 2.92 -8.05
N ASP A 7 -22.28 1.95 -8.95
CA ASP A 7 -21.64 0.65 -8.93
C ASP A 7 -21.19 0.32 -10.37
N TRP A 8 -19.89 0.16 -10.55
CA TRP A 8 -19.30 0.02 -11.86
C TRP A 8 -18.04 -0.87 -11.84
N GLU A 9 -17.73 -1.41 -13.01
CA GLU A 9 -16.49 -2.11 -13.28
C GLU A 9 -15.89 -1.59 -14.58
N MET A 10 -14.61 -1.22 -14.54
CA MET A 10 -13.87 -0.73 -15.67
C MET A 10 -12.81 -1.76 -16.05
N HIS A 11 -12.83 -2.23 -17.29
CA HIS A 11 -11.78 -3.06 -17.86
C HIS A 11 -10.91 -2.22 -18.78
N VAL A 12 -9.60 -2.28 -18.55
CA VAL A 12 -8.60 -1.58 -19.33
C VAL A 12 -7.70 -2.62 -19.99
N HIS A 13 -7.68 -2.61 -21.33
CA HIS A 13 -6.65 -3.29 -22.11
C HIS A 13 -5.53 -2.28 -22.36
N PHE A 14 -4.36 -2.55 -21.81
CA PHE A 14 -3.20 -1.67 -21.91
C PHE A 14 -1.96 -2.44 -22.33
N ARG A 15 -0.90 -1.73 -22.73
CA ARG A 15 0.43 -2.31 -22.95
C ARG A 15 1.49 -1.30 -22.53
N VAL A 16 2.39 -1.71 -21.64
CA VAL A 16 3.58 -0.94 -21.30
C VAL A 16 4.80 -1.66 -21.87
N HIS A 17 5.51 -1.01 -22.78
CA HIS A 17 6.63 -1.65 -23.48
C HIS A 17 7.72 -0.68 -23.92
N GLY A 18 8.94 -1.17 -24.00
CA GLY A 18 10.07 -0.39 -24.46
C GLY A 18 11.39 -1.15 -24.46
N SER A 19 12.38 -0.57 -25.14
CA SER A 19 13.71 -1.15 -25.32
C SER A 19 14.70 -0.87 -24.18
N GLY A 20 14.27 -0.14 -23.14
CA GLY A 20 15.06 0.12 -21.94
C GLY A 20 15.62 -1.17 -21.36
N LYS A 21 16.94 -1.25 -21.19
CA LYS A 21 17.61 -2.42 -20.62
C LYS A 21 17.56 -2.37 -19.10
N LYS A 22 17.36 -3.53 -18.45
CA LYS A 22 17.24 -3.64 -16.99
C LYS A 22 16.17 -2.66 -16.46
N ASN A 23 16.50 -1.85 -15.46
CA ASN A 23 15.57 -0.94 -14.78
C ASN A 23 15.59 0.49 -15.37
N LEU A 24 16.15 0.68 -16.57
CA LEU A 24 16.21 1.98 -17.24
C LEU A 24 14.97 2.18 -18.11
N HIS A 25 13.80 2.24 -17.47
CA HIS A 25 12.49 2.45 -18.07
C HIS A 25 11.58 3.19 -17.08
N GLY A 26 10.52 3.86 -17.57
CA GLY A 26 9.67 4.67 -16.70
C GLY A 26 8.67 5.57 -17.45
N ASP A 27 7.75 6.25 -16.75
CA ASP A 27 7.50 6.10 -15.31
C ASP A 27 6.25 5.23 -15.06
N GLY A 28 5.22 5.36 -15.90
CA GLY A 28 4.06 4.47 -15.83
C GLY A 28 2.75 5.08 -16.31
N ILE A 29 1.65 4.42 -15.96
CA ILE A 29 0.27 4.82 -16.30
C ILE A 29 -0.49 5.16 -15.01
N ALA A 30 -1.35 6.17 -15.08
CA ALA A 30 -2.38 6.41 -14.07
C ALA A 30 -3.78 6.30 -14.68
N LEU A 31 -4.66 5.58 -14.00
CA LEU A 31 -6.10 5.55 -14.29
C LEU A 31 -6.83 6.40 -13.26
N TRP A 32 -7.81 7.16 -13.74
CA TRP A 32 -8.45 8.23 -12.97
C TRP A 32 -9.95 8.01 -12.90
N TYR A 33 -10.52 8.29 -11.73
CA TYR A 33 -11.92 8.65 -11.56
C TYR A 33 -11.99 9.93 -10.72
N THR A 34 -12.03 11.09 -11.39
CA THR A 34 -11.72 12.39 -10.77
C THR A 34 -12.69 13.51 -11.14
N ARG A 35 -12.79 14.53 -10.27
CA ARG A 35 -13.68 15.69 -10.49
C ARG A 35 -13.28 16.52 -11.70
N ASP A 36 -11.99 16.84 -11.78
CA ASP A 36 -11.43 17.72 -12.79
C ASP A 36 -10.79 16.87 -13.91
N ARG A 37 -10.92 17.28 -15.17
CA ARG A 37 -10.37 16.57 -16.34
C ARG A 37 -9.50 17.50 -17.18
N LEU A 38 -8.59 16.92 -17.98
CA LEU A 38 -7.75 17.64 -18.94
C LEU A 38 -6.80 18.68 -18.30
N VAL A 39 -6.36 18.44 -17.07
CA VAL A 39 -5.36 19.28 -16.41
C VAL A 39 -4.07 18.47 -16.30
N PRO A 40 -3.00 18.83 -17.04
CA PRO A 40 -1.74 18.12 -16.98
C PRO A 40 -1.01 18.40 -15.66
N GLY A 41 -0.03 17.57 -15.32
CA GLY A 41 0.80 17.78 -14.14
C GLY A 41 1.81 16.66 -13.89
N PRO A 42 2.45 16.66 -12.71
CA PRO A 42 3.57 15.78 -12.41
C PRO A 42 3.16 14.33 -12.11
N VAL A 43 1.88 14.05 -11.84
CA VAL A 43 1.43 12.73 -11.42
C VAL A 43 1.06 11.90 -12.65
N PHE A 44 2.05 11.18 -13.19
CA PHE A 44 1.90 10.39 -14.43
C PHE A 44 1.24 11.19 -15.56
N GLY A 45 1.66 12.44 -15.75
CA GLY A 45 1.14 13.35 -16.77
C GLY A 45 -0.16 14.11 -16.41
N SER A 46 -0.73 13.88 -15.22
CA SER A 46 -1.94 14.55 -14.73
C SER A 46 -1.66 15.40 -13.49
N ARG A 47 -2.59 16.27 -13.14
CA ARG A 47 -2.47 17.19 -11.99
C ARG A 47 -2.27 16.45 -10.67
N ASP A 48 -1.48 17.08 -9.80
CA ASP A 48 -1.46 16.74 -8.38
C ASP A 48 -2.71 17.32 -7.67
N ASN A 49 -2.88 16.98 -6.38
CA ASN A 49 -3.97 17.46 -5.53
C ASN A 49 -5.34 17.25 -6.20
N PHE A 50 -5.53 16.07 -6.78
CA PHE A 50 -6.77 15.68 -7.43
C PHE A 50 -7.88 15.40 -6.41
N HIS A 51 -9.13 15.41 -6.87
CA HIS A 51 -10.28 14.97 -6.09
C HIS A 51 -10.84 13.71 -6.73
N GLY A 52 -10.81 12.58 -6.02
CA GLY A 52 -11.31 11.29 -6.51
C GLY A 52 -10.35 10.13 -6.25
N LEU A 53 -10.32 9.19 -7.18
CA LEU A 53 -9.52 7.97 -7.15
C LEU A 53 -8.45 7.99 -8.25
N ALA A 54 -7.25 7.55 -7.90
CA ALA A 54 -6.19 7.21 -8.84
C ALA A 54 -5.73 5.76 -8.63
N ILE A 55 -5.47 5.05 -9.72
CA ILE A 55 -4.79 3.75 -9.75
C ILE A 55 -3.51 3.94 -10.54
N PHE A 56 -2.37 3.79 -9.88
CA PHE A 56 -1.04 3.95 -10.48
C PHE A 56 -0.49 2.59 -10.86
N LEU A 57 0.02 2.49 -12.08
CA LEU A 57 0.79 1.36 -12.60
C LEU A 57 2.21 1.86 -12.78
N ASP A 58 2.97 1.84 -11.68
CA ASP A 58 4.29 2.41 -11.58
C ASP A 58 5.36 1.39 -11.98
N THR A 59 6.27 1.79 -12.86
CA THR A 59 7.30 0.90 -13.40
C THR A 59 8.69 1.17 -12.86
N TYR A 60 8.91 2.34 -12.27
CA TYR A 60 10.25 2.77 -11.89
C TYR A 60 10.34 3.03 -10.37
N PRO A 61 11.21 2.32 -9.63
CA PRO A 61 11.42 2.61 -8.22
C PRO A 61 12.25 3.89 -8.05
N ASN A 62 11.58 5.02 -7.78
CA ASN A 62 12.22 6.28 -7.42
C ASN A 62 12.73 6.26 -5.97
N ASP A 63 12.06 5.55 -5.06
CA ASP A 63 12.52 5.45 -3.66
C ASP A 63 13.71 4.47 -3.52
N GLU A 64 14.91 5.02 -3.29
CA GLU A 64 16.13 4.22 -3.06
C GLU A 64 16.02 3.24 -1.86
N THR A 65 15.12 3.52 -0.91
CA THR A 65 14.86 2.66 0.26
C THR A 65 13.54 1.91 0.16
N THR A 66 13.02 1.72 -1.06
CA THR A 66 11.78 0.99 -1.29
C THR A 66 11.94 -0.48 -0.88
N GLU A 67 10.90 -0.99 -0.20
CA GLU A 67 10.74 -2.43 0.07
C GLU A 67 9.81 -3.08 -0.96
N ARG A 68 9.23 -2.28 -1.86
CA ARG A 68 8.29 -2.71 -2.89
C ARG A 68 9.04 -3.27 -4.09
N VAL A 69 8.45 -4.28 -4.73
CA VAL A 69 8.97 -4.86 -5.98
C VAL A 69 8.21 -4.26 -7.15
N PHE A 70 8.94 -3.68 -8.10
CA PHE A 70 8.38 -3.02 -9.28
C PHE A 70 8.37 -3.97 -10.50
N PRO A 71 7.40 -3.83 -11.42
CA PRO A 71 6.34 -2.80 -11.41
C PRO A 71 5.30 -2.98 -10.29
N TYR A 72 4.76 -1.86 -9.81
CA TYR A 72 3.91 -1.79 -8.62
C TYR A 72 2.59 -1.08 -8.94
N ILE A 73 1.48 -1.75 -8.64
CA ILE A 73 0.14 -1.18 -8.78
C ILE A 73 -0.31 -0.68 -7.42
N SER A 74 -0.72 0.57 -7.32
CA SER A 74 -1.22 1.16 -6.07
C SER A 74 -2.47 2.01 -6.29
N VAL A 75 -3.23 2.23 -5.22
CA VAL A 75 -4.41 3.11 -5.25
C VAL A 75 -4.31 4.23 -4.23
N MET A 76 -4.79 5.40 -4.64
CA MET A 76 -4.84 6.61 -3.82
C MET A 76 -6.21 7.26 -3.98
N VAL A 77 -6.84 7.59 -2.85
CA VAL A 77 -8.05 8.42 -2.82
C VAL A 77 -7.68 9.76 -2.25
N ASN A 78 -8.10 10.84 -2.91
CA ASN A 78 -7.71 12.19 -2.55
C ASN A 78 -8.92 13.13 -2.57
N ASN A 79 -8.99 14.02 -1.59
CA ASN A 79 -9.99 15.09 -1.50
C ASN A 79 -9.42 16.46 -1.91
N GLY A 80 -8.24 16.47 -2.56
CA GLY A 80 -7.51 17.67 -2.96
C GLY A 80 -6.43 18.12 -1.97
N SER A 81 -6.36 17.56 -0.77
CA SER A 81 -5.38 17.97 0.23
C SER A 81 -4.05 17.21 0.15
N LEU A 82 -4.03 16.01 -0.42
CA LEU A 82 -2.85 15.17 -0.50
C LEU A 82 -2.06 15.47 -1.78
N SER A 83 -0.74 15.40 -1.69
CA SER A 83 0.19 15.47 -2.83
C SER A 83 0.78 14.08 -3.06
N TYR A 84 0.91 13.68 -4.33
CA TYR A 84 1.62 12.46 -4.69
C TYR A 84 3.12 12.72 -4.73
N ASP A 85 3.87 12.12 -3.80
CA ASP A 85 5.33 12.21 -3.76
C ASP A 85 5.97 11.24 -4.76
N HIS A 86 6.28 11.74 -5.96
CA HIS A 86 6.94 10.97 -7.02
C HIS A 86 8.32 10.45 -6.62
N SER A 87 9.05 11.16 -5.74
CA SER A 87 10.37 10.72 -5.28
C SER A 87 10.29 9.52 -4.33
N LYS A 88 9.09 9.21 -3.84
CA LYS A 88 8.80 8.12 -2.93
C LYS A 88 7.75 7.15 -3.47
N ASP A 89 7.48 7.15 -4.77
CA ASP A 89 6.45 6.33 -5.42
C ASP A 89 5.11 6.35 -4.65
N GLY A 90 4.70 7.55 -4.19
CA GLY A 90 3.45 7.75 -3.44
C GLY A 90 3.35 7.04 -2.08
N ARG A 91 4.47 6.61 -1.48
CA ARG A 91 4.54 5.78 -0.26
C ARG A 91 3.65 6.25 0.89
N TRP A 92 3.52 7.57 1.08
CA TRP A 92 2.79 8.16 2.21
C TRP A 92 1.28 8.23 2.00
N THR A 93 0.83 8.11 0.75
CA THR A 93 -0.57 8.29 0.34
C THR A 93 -1.16 7.03 -0.28
N GLU A 94 -0.39 5.95 -0.30
CA GLU A 94 -0.82 4.62 -0.72
C GLU A 94 -1.87 4.07 0.26
N LEU A 95 -3.03 3.66 -0.27
CA LEU A 95 -4.06 2.96 0.52
C LEU A 95 -3.86 1.45 0.49
N ALA A 96 -3.50 0.92 -0.67
CA ALA A 96 -3.18 -0.48 -0.92
C ALA A 96 -2.44 -0.61 -2.26
N GLY A 97 -1.70 -1.70 -2.42
CA GLY A 97 -0.98 -1.99 -3.65
C GLY A 97 -0.53 -3.45 -3.75
N CYS A 98 -0.06 -3.82 -4.93
CA CYS A 98 0.56 -5.11 -5.19
C CYS A 98 1.67 -5.00 -6.24
N THR A 99 2.64 -5.92 -6.19
CA THR A 99 3.59 -6.10 -7.30
C THR A 99 2.92 -6.83 -8.45
N ALA A 100 3.14 -6.36 -9.68
CA ALA A 100 2.53 -6.92 -10.88
C ALA A 100 3.46 -6.76 -12.09
N ASP A 101 3.88 -7.88 -12.68
CA ASP A 101 4.77 -7.87 -13.85
C ASP A 101 3.97 -7.66 -15.14
N PHE A 102 3.67 -6.41 -15.47
CA PHE A 102 2.86 -6.03 -16.64
C PHE A 102 3.66 -5.45 -17.81
N ARG A 103 4.98 -5.26 -17.66
CA ARG A 103 5.82 -4.60 -18.66
C ARG A 103 6.41 -5.62 -19.64
N ASN A 104 6.45 -5.29 -20.93
CA ASN A 104 7.06 -6.13 -21.98
C ASN A 104 6.54 -7.58 -22.01
N ARG A 105 5.23 -7.76 -21.80
CA ARG A 105 4.57 -9.06 -21.97
C ARG A 105 4.38 -9.34 -23.46
N ASP A 106 4.49 -10.62 -23.83
CA ASP A 106 4.36 -11.08 -25.23
C ASP A 106 2.90 -11.31 -25.64
N HIS A 107 1.97 -11.12 -24.71
CA HIS A 107 0.53 -11.27 -24.83
C HIS A 107 -0.20 -10.05 -24.24
N ASP A 108 -1.51 -10.00 -24.41
CA ASP A 108 -2.34 -8.87 -23.99
C ASP A 108 -2.38 -8.75 -22.45
N THR A 109 -2.37 -7.52 -21.94
CA THR A 109 -2.43 -7.23 -20.50
C THR A 109 -3.67 -6.45 -20.13
N PHE A 110 -4.39 -6.90 -19.11
CA PHE A 110 -5.65 -6.31 -18.69
C PHE A 110 -5.67 -5.94 -17.21
N LEU A 111 -6.38 -4.86 -16.90
CA LEU A 111 -6.71 -4.43 -15.55
C LEU A 111 -8.23 -4.31 -15.41
N ALA A 112 -8.78 -4.83 -14.32
CA ALA A 112 -10.16 -4.58 -13.92
C ALA A 112 -10.17 -3.75 -12.63
N VAL A 113 -10.90 -2.64 -12.65
CA VAL A 113 -11.15 -1.79 -11.49
C VAL A 113 -12.64 -1.80 -11.20
N ARG A 114 -13.02 -2.38 -10.06
CA ARG A 114 -14.41 -2.52 -9.63
C ARG A 114 -14.66 -1.67 -8.41
N TYR A 115 -15.69 -0.83 -8.45
CA TYR A 115 -16.16 -0.07 -7.30
C TYR A 115 -17.66 -0.34 -7.10
N SER A 116 -18.01 -0.89 -5.95
CA SER A 116 -19.39 -1.16 -5.59
C SER A 116 -19.58 -1.15 -4.08
N ARG A 117 -20.63 -0.47 -3.60
CA ARG A 117 -20.98 -0.36 -2.16
C ARG A 117 -19.78 -0.04 -1.24
N GLY A 118 -18.90 0.84 -1.70
CA GLY A 118 -17.70 1.28 -0.98
C GLY A 118 -16.56 0.26 -0.89
N ARG A 119 -16.64 -0.84 -1.65
CA ARG A 119 -15.55 -1.79 -1.89
C ARG A 119 -14.86 -1.46 -3.20
N LEU A 120 -13.54 -1.29 -3.17
CA LEU A 120 -12.68 -1.10 -4.34
C LEU A 120 -11.85 -2.36 -4.53
N THR A 121 -11.97 -2.97 -5.71
CA THR A 121 -11.21 -4.15 -6.09
C THR A 121 -10.43 -3.85 -7.36
N VAL A 122 -9.12 -4.12 -7.37
CA VAL A 122 -8.27 -4.08 -8.55
C VAL A 122 -7.78 -5.49 -8.85
N MET A 123 -7.95 -5.92 -10.09
CA MET A 123 -7.56 -7.24 -10.56
C MET A 123 -6.78 -7.12 -11.86
N THR A 124 -5.90 -8.08 -12.10
CA THR A 124 -4.99 -8.10 -13.25
C THR A 124 -5.13 -9.42 -14.00
N ASP A 125 -5.07 -9.38 -15.32
CA ASP A 125 -4.81 -10.55 -16.16
C ASP A 125 -3.55 -10.28 -16.98
N LEU A 126 -2.44 -10.91 -16.56
CA LEU A 126 -1.09 -10.67 -17.08
C LEU A 126 -0.39 -11.97 -17.49
N GLU A 127 -1.04 -13.12 -17.35
CA GLU A 127 -0.43 -14.45 -17.53
C GLU A 127 -1.04 -15.24 -18.70
N ASP A 128 -1.85 -14.58 -19.54
CA ASP A 128 -2.57 -15.19 -20.68
C ASP A 128 -3.45 -16.38 -20.27
N LYS A 129 -4.08 -16.27 -19.10
CA LYS A 129 -4.97 -17.31 -18.55
C LYS A 129 -6.43 -16.97 -18.68
N ASN A 130 -6.76 -15.75 -19.15
CA ASN A 130 -8.12 -15.23 -19.15
C ASN A 130 -8.73 -15.32 -17.75
N GLU A 131 -7.93 -15.00 -16.72
CA GLU A 131 -8.27 -15.13 -15.31
C GLU A 131 -7.88 -13.86 -14.56
N TRP A 132 -8.84 -13.29 -13.82
CA TRP A 132 -8.62 -12.14 -12.96
C TRP A 132 -7.91 -12.54 -11.67
N LYS A 133 -6.62 -12.20 -11.56
CA LYS A 133 -5.86 -12.31 -10.32
C LYS A 133 -6.11 -11.08 -9.44
N ASN A 134 -6.44 -11.29 -8.17
CA ASN A 134 -6.62 -10.19 -7.23
C ASN A 134 -5.30 -9.47 -6.95
N CYS A 135 -5.34 -8.12 -6.96
CA CYS A 135 -4.24 -7.25 -6.59
C CYS A 135 -4.60 -6.43 -5.34
N ILE A 136 -5.74 -5.74 -5.38
CA ILE A 136 -6.22 -4.88 -4.29
C ILE A 136 -7.66 -5.24 -3.99
N ASP A 137 -8.01 -5.27 -2.71
CA ASP A 137 -9.39 -5.48 -2.26
C ASP A 137 -9.60 -4.80 -0.91
N ILE A 138 -10.15 -3.58 -0.95
CA ILE A 138 -10.35 -2.74 0.23
C ILE A 138 -11.79 -2.26 0.34
N THR A 139 -12.25 -2.05 1.57
CA THR A 139 -13.59 -1.55 1.88
C THR A 139 -13.53 -0.18 2.54
N GLY A 140 -14.67 0.50 2.64
CA GLY A 140 -14.77 1.83 3.24
C GLY A 140 -14.35 2.96 2.31
N VAL A 141 -14.08 2.68 1.02
CA VAL A 141 -13.80 3.71 0.03
C VAL A 141 -15.08 4.48 -0.27
N ARG A 142 -15.02 5.80 -0.23
CA ARG A 142 -16.14 6.70 -0.54
C ARG A 142 -15.75 7.53 -1.76
N LEU A 143 -16.53 7.40 -2.83
CA LEU A 143 -16.39 8.18 -4.06
C LEU A 143 -17.75 8.74 -4.47
N PRO A 144 -17.81 10.01 -4.92
CA PRO A 144 -19.04 10.60 -5.45
C PRO A 144 -19.36 10.09 -6.84
N THR A 145 -20.62 10.24 -7.24
CA THR A 145 -21.01 10.23 -8.66
C THR A 145 -20.69 11.60 -9.31
N GLY A 146 -20.71 11.65 -10.64
CA GLY A 146 -20.50 12.88 -11.41
C GLY A 146 -19.04 13.17 -11.75
N TYR A 147 -18.12 12.23 -11.50
CA TYR A 147 -16.69 12.37 -11.83
C TYR A 147 -16.37 11.75 -13.20
N TYR A 148 -15.15 11.98 -13.69
CA TYR A 148 -14.69 11.58 -15.01
C TYR A 148 -13.72 10.40 -14.94
N PHE A 149 -13.93 9.41 -15.80
CA PHE A 149 -12.88 8.45 -16.11
C PHE A 149 -11.82 9.08 -17.00
N GLY A 150 -10.56 8.75 -16.74
CA GLY A 150 -9.43 9.18 -17.55
C GLY A 150 -8.26 8.22 -17.43
N ALA A 151 -7.32 8.34 -18.35
CA ALA A 151 -6.02 7.71 -18.28
C ALA A 151 -4.96 8.74 -18.65
N SER A 152 -3.79 8.65 -18.03
CA SER A 152 -2.62 9.44 -18.39
C SER A 152 -1.37 8.59 -18.20
N ALA A 153 -0.27 9.03 -18.79
CA ALA A 153 1.03 8.42 -18.60
C ALA A 153 2.09 9.52 -18.50
N GLY A 154 3.20 9.20 -17.85
CA GLY A 154 4.35 10.07 -17.72
C GLY A 154 5.65 9.36 -18.09
N THR A 155 6.59 10.12 -18.64
CA THR A 155 7.98 9.70 -18.86
C THR A 155 8.89 10.78 -18.28
N GLY A 156 10.00 10.38 -17.65
CA GLY A 156 11.03 11.27 -17.14
C GLY A 156 12.30 11.19 -17.98
N ASP A 157 13.44 11.07 -17.31
CA ASP A 157 14.73 10.76 -17.94
C ASP A 157 14.74 9.34 -18.57
N LEU A 158 13.83 8.48 -18.11
CA LEU A 158 13.54 7.16 -18.64
C LEU A 158 12.20 7.18 -19.37
N SER A 159 12.03 6.25 -20.30
CA SER A 159 10.83 6.19 -21.14
C SER A 159 10.38 4.77 -21.44
N ASP A 160 9.08 4.65 -21.62
CA ASP A 160 8.37 3.52 -22.21
C ASP A 160 7.23 4.03 -23.08
N ASN A 161 6.76 3.16 -23.98
CA ASN A 161 5.47 3.33 -24.63
C ASN A 161 4.37 2.90 -23.65
N HIS A 162 3.33 3.73 -23.55
CA HIS A 162 2.21 3.54 -22.65
C HIS A 162 0.91 3.54 -23.47
N ASP A 163 0.51 2.36 -23.94
CA ASP A 163 -0.63 2.22 -24.83
C ASP A 163 -1.90 1.87 -24.05
N ILE A 164 -2.99 2.59 -24.33
CA ILE A 164 -4.34 2.20 -23.91
C ILE A 164 -5.09 1.72 -25.15
N ILE A 165 -5.28 0.40 -25.27
CA ILE A 165 -5.94 -0.21 -26.41
C ILE A 165 -7.46 -0.06 -26.28
N SER A 166 -8.00 -0.29 -25.09
CA SER A 166 -9.42 -0.06 -24.84
C SER A 166 -9.72 0.20 -23.37
N ILE A 167 -10.77 0.99 -23.12
CA ILE A 167 -11.41 1.14 -21.82
C ILE A 167 -12.88 0.78 -21.99
N LYS A 168 -13.35 -0.23 -21.27
CA LYS A 168 -14.74 -0.68 -21.27
C LYS A 168 -15.31 -0.47 -19.88
N LEU A 169 -16.43 0.25 -19.79
CA LEU A 169 -17.13 0.51 -18.53
C LEU A 169 -18.43 -0.27 -18.48
N PHE A 170 -18.63 -1.02 -17.41
CA PHE A 170 -19.80 -1.83 -17.16
C PHE A 170 -20.55 -1.29 -15.95
N GLN A 171 -21.87 -1.19 -16.09
CA GLN A 171 -22.77 -0.93 -14.97
C GLN A 171 -23.01 -2.24 -14.21
N LEU A 172 -22.90 -2.18 -12.88
CA LEU A 172 -23.24 -3.30 -12.02
C LEU A 172 -24.67 -3.11 -11.50
N MET A 173 -25.51 -4.13 -11.68
CA MET A 173 -26.88 -4.12 -11.18
C MET A 173 -26.87 -4.52 -9.70
N VAL A 174 -26.79 -3.52 -8.83
CA VAL A 174 -26.71 -3.70 -7.38
C VAL A 174 -27.93 -3.04 -6.73
N GLU A 175 -28.69 -3.83 -5.97
CA GLU A 175 -29.84 -3.32 -5.23
C GLU A 175 -29.41 -2.39 -4.10
N ARG A 176 -30.17 -1.30 -3.94
CA ARG A 176 -29.98 -0.27 -2.91
C ARG A 176 -31.31 0.01 -2.24
N THR A 177 -31.28 0.31 -0.95
CA THR A 177 -32.51 0.63 -0.23
C THR A 177 -33.00 2.04 -0.64
N PRO A 178 -34.30 2.36 -0.47
CA PRO A 178 -34.81 3.70 -0.76
C PRO A 178 -34.05 4.82 -0.01
N GLU A 179 -33.58 4.52 1.20
CA GLU A 179 -32.76 5.45 1.99
C GLU A 179 -31.41 5.72 1.31
N GLU A 180 -30.73 4.67 0.79
CA GLU A 180 -29.47 4.82 0.05
C GLU A 180 -29.67 5.59 -1.26
N GLU A 181 -30.82 5.44 -1.91
CA GLU A 181 -31.14 6.16 -3.15
C GLU A 181 -31.49 7.63 -2.91
N SER A 182 -31.98 7.97 -1.73
CA SER A 182 -32.32 9.35 -1.35
C SER A 182 -31.09 10.26 -1.14
N ILE A 183 -29.90 9.68 -0.97
CA ILE A 183 -28.65 10.40 -0.77
C ILE A 183 -28.24 11.14 -2.05
N ASP A 184 -27.79 12.39 -1.95
CA ASP A 184 -27.12 13.06 -3.07
C ASP A 184 -25.68 12.54 -3.22
N TRP A 185 -25.53 11.50 -4.06
CA TRP A 185 -24.26 10.85 -4.35
C TRP A 185 -23.21 11.78 -4.97
N THR A 186 -23.62 12.91 -5.54
CA THR A 186 -22.67 13.88 -6.15
C THR A 186 -21.92 14.70 -5.11
N LYS A 187 -22.39 14.71 -3.86
CA LYS A 187 -21.84 15.48 -2.73
C LYS A 187 -20.99 14.65 -1.78
N ILE A 188 -20.74 13.38 -2.10
CA ILE A 188 -19.86 12.54 -1.29
C ILE A 188 -18.43 13.05 -1.43
N GLU A 189 -17.84 13.47 -0.32
CA GLU A 189 -16.40 13.77 -0.29
C GLU A 189 -15.56 12.49 -0.46
N PRO A 190 -14.59 12.47 -1.39
CA PRO A 190 -13.67 11.36 -1.56
C PRO A 190 -12.92 11.07 -0.26
N GLY A 191 -12.85 9.80 0.12
CA GLY A 191 -12.08 9.40 1.30
C GLY A 191 -12.20 7.91 1.60
N VAL A 192 -11.58 7.48 2.68
CA VAL A 192 -11.67 6.10 3.18
C VAL A 192 -12.09 6.13 4.63
N SER A 193 -13.22 5.48 4.94
CA SER A 193 -13.56 5.16 6.32
C SER A 193 -12.72 3.95 6.72
N PHE A 194 -11.60 4.19 7.38
CA PHE A 194 -10.86 3.11 8.02
C PHE A 194 -11.84 2.44 9.00
N LEU A 195 -12.10 1.14 8.81
CA LEU A 195 -12.50 0.30 9.93
C LEU A 195 -11.42 0.55 10.97
N LYS A 196 -11.77 1.17 12.11
CA LYS A 196 -10.85 1.29 13.24
C LYS A 196 -10.13 -0.03 13.32
N SER A 197 -8.82 -0.02 13.07
CA SER A 197 -8.04 -1.23 13.25
C SER A 197 -8.34 -1.68 14.68
N PRO A 198 -8.61 -2.97 14.95
CA PRO A 198 -8.77 -3.43 16.34
C PRO A 198 -7.59 -3.03 17.26
N LYS A 199 -6.50 -2.51 16.68
CA LYS A 199 -5.34 -1.94 17.36
C LYS A 199 -5.55 -0.54 17.97
N ASP A 200 -6.59 0.21 17.60
CA ASP A 200 -6.82 1.57 18.12
C ASP A 200 -7.97 1.65 19.16
N ASN A 201 -8.40 0.50 19.69
CA ASN A 201 -9.23 0.44 20.91
C ASN A 201 -8.38 0.14 22.15
N VAL A 202 -7.16 0.68 22.21
CA VAL A 202 -6.45 0.91 23.48
C VAL A 202 -6.42 2.41 23.74
N ASP A 203 -7.59 3.04 23.71
CA ASP A 203 -7.85 4.16 24.61
C ASP A 203 -8.00 3.53 26.01
N ASP A 204 -6.87 3.18 26.62
CA ASP A 204 -6.80 2.99 28.06
C ASP A 204 -7.14 4.36 28.67
N PRO A 205 -8.31 4.54 29.33
CA PRO A 205 -8.64 5.80 29.97
C PRO A 205 -7.75 6.05 31.21
N THR A 206 -6.89 5.10 31.56
CA THR A 206 -5.84 5.21 32.55
C THR A 206 -4.50 5.33 31.85
N GLY A 207 -4.03 6.56 31.60
CA GLY A 207 -2.67 6.83 31.16
C GLY A 207 -1.62 6.33 32.16
N ASN A 208 -1.33 5.03 32.14
CA ASN A 208 -0.34 4.36 32.98
C ASN A 208 0.76 3.76 32.11
N PHE A 209 1.47 4.63 31.38
CA PHE A 209 2.86 4.39 30.97
C PHE A 209 3.81 4.50 32.18
N ARG A 210 3.47 3.80 33.27
CA ARG A 210 4.36 3.52 34.38
C ARG A 210 4.26 2.02 34.62
N SER A 211 5.34 1.32 34.27
CA SER A 211 5.81 0.10 34.93
C SER A 211 4.81 -0.46 35.94
N GLY A 212 3.91 -1.35 35.48
CA GLY A 212 3.00 -2.04 36.38
C GLY A 212 3.81 -2.69 37.51
N PRO A 213 3.33 -2.65 38.77
CA PRO A 213 4.07 -3.20 39.88
C PRO A 213 4.38 -4.67 39.57
N LEU A 214 5.68 -5.01 39.56
CA LEU A 214 6.12 -6.39 39.41
C LEU A 214 5.40 -7.21 40.48
N THR A 215 4.52 -8.12 40.05
CA THR A 215 3.86 -9.06 40.95
C THR A 215 4.93 -9.78 41.78
N GLY A 216 4.71 -9.96 43.09
CA GLY A 216 5.74 -10.45 44.02
C GLY A 216 6.43 -11.74 43.56
N TRP A 217 5.73 -12.57 42.79
CA TRP A 217 6.27 -13.76 42.12
C TRP A 217 7.37 -13.45 41.08
N ARG A 218 7.19 -12.40 40.27
CA ARG A 218 8.19 -11.96 39.28
C ARG A 218 9.42 -11.37 39.94
N VAL A 219 9.24 -10.63 41.05
CA VAL A 219 10.38 -10.12 41.85
C VAL A 219 11.14 -11.27 42.49
N PHE A 220 10.44 -12.26 43.06
CA PHE A 220 11.05 -13.45 43.64
C PHE A 220 11.88 -14.22 42.60
N LEU A 221 11.35 -14.44 41.40
CA LEU A 221 12.08 -15.12 40.32
C LEU A 221 13.33 -14.35 39.87
N LEU A 222 13.24 -13.03 39.75
CA LEU A 222 14.39 -12.20 39.38
C LEU A 222 15.49 -12.24 40.45
N LEU A 223 15.13 -12.18 41.74
CA LEU A 223 16.07 -12.29 42.84
C LEU A 223 16.70 -13.69 42.91
N LEU A 224 15.93 -14.75 42.68
CA LEU A 224 16.43 -16.13 42.62
C LEU A 224 17.45 -16.29 41.48
N CYS A 225 17.13 -15.80 40.28
CA CYS A 225 18.05 -15.86 39.13
C CYS A 225 19.33 -15.06 39.38
N ALA A 226 19.23 -13.87 39.99
CA ALA A 226 20.40 -13.07 40.34
C ALA A 226 21.30 -13.79 41.36
N LEU A 227 20.70 -14.41 42.39
CA LEU A 227 21.43 -15.11 43.43
C LEU A 227 22.12 -16.38 42.89
N LEU A 228 21.44 -17.14 42.03
CA LEU A 228 22.04 -18.27 41.32
C LEU A 228 23.18 -17.82 40.40
N GLY A 229 23.02 -16.69 39.69
CA GLY A 229 24.08 -16.10 38.86
C GLY A 229 25.33 -15.75 39.67
N ILE A 230 25.17 -15.14 40.85
CA ILE A 230 26.28 -14.80 41.74
C ILE A 230 27.00 -16.06 42.22
N ILE A 231 26.25 -17.11 42.60
CA ILE A 231 26.84 -18.38 43.05
C ILE A 231 27.66 -19.01 41.91
N VAL A 232 27.13 -19.05 40.68
CA VAL A 232 27.86 -19.57 39.51
C VAL A 232 29.13 -18.76 39.27
N CYS A 233 29.06 -17.43 39.30
CA CYS A 233 30.23 -16.58 39.14
C CYS A 233 31.28 -16.81 40.24
N ALA A 234 30.86 -16.99 41.50
CA ALA A 234 31.76 -17.26 42.61
C ALA A 234 32.45 -18.64 42.48
N VAL A 235 31.70 -19.69 42.10
CA VAL A 235 32.24 -21.04 41.88
C VAL A 235 33.23 -21.04 40.71
N VAL A 236 32.85 -20.45 39.58
CA VAL A 236 33.75 -20.32 38.42
C VAL A 236 34.99 -19.51 38.79
N GLY A 237 34.82 -18.40 39.52
CA GLY A 237 35.93 -17.58 40.02
C GLY A 237 36.88 -18.35 40.93
N ALA A 238 36.34 -19.14 41.87
CA ALA A 238 37.14 -19.97 42.78
C ALA A 238 37.89 -21.08 42.02
N VAL A 239 37.24 -21.76 41.08
CA VAL A 239 37.87 -22.80 40.24
C VAL A 239 38.99 -22.21 39.38
N VAL A 240 38.75 -21.05 38.75
CA VAL A 240 39.78 -20.35 37.95
C VAL A 240 40.93 -19.89 38.84
N PHE A 241 40.64 -19.40 40.04
CA PHE A 241 41.66 -18.95 40.99
C PHE A 241 42.51 -20.11 41.52
N GLN A 242 41.90 -21.24 41.90
CA GLN A 242 42.62 -22.46 42.30
C GLN A 242 43.50 -22.98 41.16
N LYS A 243 42.95 -23.08 39.95
CA LYS A 243 43.70 -23.53 38.77
C LYS A 243 44.87 -22.59 38.42
N ARG A 244 44.73 -21.28 38.69
CA ARG A 244 45.82 -20.30 38.55
C ARG A 244 46.88 -20.45 39.64
N GLN A 245 46.49 -20.74 40.89
CA GLN A 245 47.44 -21.02 41.97
C GLN A 245 48.23 -22.32 41.73
N GLU A 246 47.61 -23.39 41.26
CA GLU A 246 48.31 -24.63 40.91
C GLU A 246 49.33 -24.43 39.79
N ARG A 247 49.00 -23.58 38.79
CA ARG A 247 49.92 -23.25 37.70
C ARG A 247 51.11 -22.39 38.18
N ASN A 248 50.90 -21.51 39.15
CA ASN A 248 51.98 -20.67 39.70
C ASN A 248 52.91 -21.43 40.67
N LYS A 249 52.46 -22.54 41.28
CA LYS A 249 53.29 -23.40 42.14
C LYS A 249 54.21 -24.37 41.37
N ARG A 250 54.12 -24.44 40.03
CA ARG A 250 54.99 -25.28 39.18
C ARG A 250 56.23 -24.55 38.64
N PHE A 251 56.42 -23.27 38.98
CA PHE A 251 57.55 -22.45 38.54
C PHE A 251 58.44 -21.93 39.69
N TYR A 252 58.35 -22.56 40.87
CA TYR A 252 59.34 -22.48 41.94
C TYR A 252 59.73 -23.89 42.39
#